data_AF-A0A7C1XA48-F1
#
_entry.id   AF-A0A7C1XA48-F1
#
_cell.length_a   1.000
_cell.length_b   1.000
_cell.length_c   1.000
_cell.angle_alpha   90.00
_cell.angle_beta   90.00
_cell.angle_gamma   90.00
#
_symmetry.space_group_name_H-M   'P 1'
#
loop_
_entity.id
_entity.type
_entity.pdbx_description
1 polymer ?
#
loop_
_entity_poly.entity_id
_entity_poly.type
_entity_poly.pdbx_seq_one_letter_code
_entity_poly.pdbx_strand_id
1 'polypeptide(L)'
;MAPACPVCKNTLDYLGAGNLITPFWQNIASFYRYPLTRDALILMVGIAVASSLIGLIIPPLEIIAPILLFIVFIRYATLALEETARGNMAPPPLDKESLLSDMELPVMEVFLIFFVVTINMIVQSLFSFFALAPLMLLTILALPAAIMALAIERSFVQILNPAYLWQFIQRIGVHYLLLCAFLLLLIIALSTTVGLLGAFTPDYLITFLVSTITMYFVLVMFHMMGYVIYQYHEDLQFEVADVHAENEVAAAHAPRP
;
A
#
# COMPACT_ATOMS: atom_id res chain seq x y z
N MET A 1 -7.13 -31.55 20.90
CA MET A 1 -7.01 -31.38 22.36
C MET A 1 -6.35 -30.03 22.58
N ALA A 2 -7.02 -29.08 23.22
CA ALA A 2 -6.40 -27.78 23.52
C ALA A 2 -5.24 -27.98 24.52
N PRO A 3 -4.09 -27.32 24.32
CA PRO A 3 -2.97 -27.43 25.26
C PRO A 3 -3.39 -26.90 26.64
N ALA A 4 -2.97 -27.58 27.71
CA ALA A 4 -3.23 -27.17 29.08
C ALA A 4 -2.04 -26.37 29.62
N CYS A 5 -2.32 -25.35 30.43
CA CYS A 5 -1.26 -24.58 31.10
C CYS A 5 -0.45 -25.50 32.04
N PRO A 6 0.89 -25.51 31.96
CA PRO A 6 1.72 -26.38 32.80
C PRO A 6 1.65 -26.04 34.29
N VAL A 7 1.20 -24.84 34.65
CA VAL A 7 1.10 -24.37 36.04
C VAL A 7 -0.30 -24.58 36.61
N CYS A 8 -1.33 -24.03 35.96
CA CYS A 8 -2.70 -24.04 36.50
C CYS A 8 -3.60 -25.15 35.92
N LYS A 9 -3.14 -25.92 34.93
CA LYS A 9 -3.87 -27.02 34.26
C LYS A 9 -5.20 -26.63 33.59
N ASN A 10 -5.54 -25.34 33.53
CA ASN A 10 -6.66 -24.86 32.74
C ASN A 10 -6.36 -24.96 31.23
N THR A 11 -7.42 -25.06 30.44
CA THR A 11 -7.33 -25.00 28.98
C THR A 11 -6.85 -23.63 28.53
N LEU A 12 -5.88 -23.60 27.62
CA LEU A 12 -5.40 -22.36 27.01
C LEU A 12 -6.29 -22.00 25.82
N ASP A 13 -6.77 -20.76 25.79
CA ASP A 13 -7.42 -20.20 24.61
C ASP A 13 -6.36 -19.61 23.68
N TYR A 14 -6.38 -20.02 22.41
CA TYR A 14 -5.50 -19.46 21.39
C TYR A 14 -6.01 -18.06 21.04
N LEU A 15 -5.21 -17.04 21.35
CA LEU A 15 -5.56 -15.63 21.10
C LEU A 15 -5.14 -15.14 19.70
N GLY A 16 -4.57 -15.99 18.85
CA GLY A 16 -4.05 -15.57 17.55
C GLY A 16 -2.69 -14.89 17.64
N ALA A 17 -1.81 -15.16 16.67
CA ALA A 17 -0.51 -14.47 16.57
C ALA A 17 -0.71 -12.95 16.33
N GLY A 18 -1.85 -12.54 15.78
CA GLY A 18 -2.22 -11.14 15.56
C GLY A 18 -2.23 -10.28 16.83
N ASN A 19 -2.52 -10.86 18.00
CA ASN A 19 -2.52 -10.12 19.28
C ASN A 19 -1.11 -9.79 19.80
N LEU A 20 -0.07 -10.45 19.27
CA LEU A 20 1.33 -10.13 19.58
C LEU A 20 1.89 -9.04 18.66
N ILE A 21 1.24 -8.80 17.52
CA ILE A 21 1.66 -7.79 16.54
C ILE A 21 1.29 -6.41 17.09
N THR A 22 2.26 -5.49 17.08
CA THR A 22 1.99 -4.11 17.49
C THR A 22 0.93 -3.50 16.58
N PRO A 23 -0.12 -2.87 17.11
CA PRO A 23 -1.14 -2.28 16.26
C PRO A 23 -0.58 -1.18 15.35
N PHE A 24 -1.04 -1.12 14.10
CA PHE A 24 -0.50 -0.18 13.12
C PHE A 24 -0.53 1.30 13.60
N TRP A 25 -1.58 1.69 14.34
CA TRP A 25 -1.72 3.05 14.89
C TRP A 25 -0.70 3.39 15.99
N GLN A 26 0.01 2.41 16.55
CA GLN A 26 1.10 2.65 17.50
C GLN A 26 2.47 2.74 16.80
N ASN A 27 2.58 2.24 15.56
CA ASN A 27 3.84 2.19 14.80
C ASN A 27 3.89 3.19 13.63
N ILE A 28 3.20 4.32 13.75
CA ILE A 28 3.04 5.30 12.66
C ILE A 28 4.38 5.82 12.14
N ALA A 29 5.33 6.09 13.04
CA ALA A 29 6.63 6.64 12.68
C ALA A 29 7.47 5.68 11.80
N SER A 30 7.23 4.38 11.87
CA SER A 30 7.92 3.41 11.00
C SER A 30 7.47 3.55 9.55
N PHE A 31 6.17 3.77 9.31
CA PHE A 31 5.65 3.88 7.95
C PHE A 31 6.24 5.07 7.18
N TYR A 32 6.45 6.21 7.85
CA TYR A 32 7.09 7.38 7.22
C TYR A 32 8.60 7.20 7.00
N ARG A 33 9.27 6.33 7.75
CA ARG A 33 10.70 6.04 7.53
C ARG A 33 10.91 5.07 6.37
N TYR A 34 9.91 4.26 6.04
CA TYR A 34 10.03 3.23 5.02
C TYR A 34 10.44 3.77 3.63
N PRO A 35 9.82 4.83 3.07
CA PRO A 35 10.25 5.40 1.79
C PRO A 35 11.62 6.09 1.84
N LEU A 36 12.13 6.42 3.04
CA LEU A 36 13.44 7.06 3.22
C LEU A 36 14.60 6.05 3.22
N THR A 37 14.31 4.78 2.96
CA THR A 37 15.33 3.76 2.75
C THR A 37 16.07 3.99 1.42
N ARG A 38 17.33 3.56 1.35
CA ARG A 38 18.22 3.84 0.20
C ARG A 38 17.60 3.40 -1.13
N ASP A 39 17.05 2.19 -1.16
CA ASP A 39 16.51 1.56 -2.37
C ASP A 39 15.24 2.29 -2.85
N ALA A 40 14.30 2.54 -1.93
CA ALA A 40 13.10 3.32 -2.24
C ALA A 40 13.45 4.75 -2.72
N LEU A 41 14.39 5.43 -2.06
CA LEU A 41 14.82 6.78 -2.44
C LEU A 41 15.45 6.82 -3.84
N ILE A 42 16.36 5.87 -4.15
CA ILE A 42 16.99 5.79 -5.47
C ILE A 42 15.93 5.60 -6.56
N LEU A 43 14.96 4.72 -6.33
CA LEU A 43 13.89 4.49 -7.30
C LEU A 43 13.01 5.73 -7.49
N MET A 44 12.52 6.34 -6.40
CA MET A 44 11.64 7.51 -6.47
C MET A 44 12.32 8.70 -7.15
N VAL A 45 13.55 9.03 -6.73
CA VAL A 45 14.31 10.14 -7.33
C VAL A 45 14.71 9.79 -8.76
N GLY A 46 15.15 8.57 -9.03
CA GLY A 46 15.52 8.12 -10.37
C GLY A 46 14.35 8.22 -11.35
N ILE A 47 13.16 7.78 -10.95
CA ILE A 47 11.96 7.89 -11.75
C ILE A 47 11.55 9.35 -11.94
N ALA A 48 11.55 10.16 -10.88
CA ALA A 48 11.17 11.57 -10.96
C ALA A 48 12.12 12.40 -11.84
N VAL A 49 13.43 12.11 -11.81
CA VAL A 49 14.41 12.71 -12.71
C VAL A 49 14.17 12.24 -14.14
N ALA A 50 13.98 10.93 -14.35
CA ALA A 50 13.74 10.39 -15.69
C ALA A 50 12.46 10.97 -16.31
N SER A 51 11.36 11.04 -15.56
CA SER A 51 10.10 11.61 -16.05
C SER A 51 10.25 13.09 -16.43
N SER A 52 10.93 13.87 -15.58
CA SER A 52 11.18 15.29 -15.82
C SER A 52 12.09 15.54 -17.03
N LEU A 53 13.17 14.78 -17.18
CA LEU A 53 14.10 14.91 -18.32
C LEU A 53 13.46 14.47 -19.64
N ILE A 54 12.69 13.37 -19.65
CA ILE A 54 12.03 12.90 -20.87
C ILE A 54 11.03 13.94 -21.36
N GLY A 55 10.23 14.54 -20.46
CA GLY A 55 9.29 15.61 -20.82
C GLY A 55 9.99 16.84 -21.41
N LEU A 56 11.16 17.20 -20.87
CA LEU A 56 11.93 18.35 -21.37
C LEU A 56 12.55 18.12 -22.76
N ILE A 57 13.06 16.91 -23.02
CA ILE A 57 13.76 16.58 -24.28
C ILE A 57 12.76 16.25 -25.39
N ILE A 58 11.66 15.57 -25.05
CA ILE A 58 10.67 15.07 -26.01
C ILE A 58 9.27 15.53 -25.54
N PRO A 59 8.84 16.75 -25.89
CA PRO A 59 7.54 17.30 -25.47
C PRO A 59 6.32 16.39 -25.70
N PRO A 60 6.17 15.65 -26.82
CA PRO A 60 5.00 14.77 -26.99
C PRO A 60 4.99 13.58 -26.02
N LEU A 61 6.12 13.24 -25.38
CA LEU A 61 6.21 12.16 -24.39
C LEU A 61 5.99 12.64 -22.94
N GLU A 62 5.78 13.94 -22.72
CA GLU A 62 5.62 14.54 -21.39
C GLU A 62 4.47 13.91 -20.59
N ILE A 63 3.42 13.42 -21.25
CA ILE A 63 2.27 12.79 -20.58
C ILE A 63 2.46 11.28 -20.45
N ILE A 64 2.97 10.62 -21.50
CA ILE A 64 3.03 9.16 -21.59
C ILE A 64 4.16 8.60 -20.70
N ALA A 65 5.33 9.25 -20.69
CA ALA A 65 6.49 8.75 -19.96
C ALA A 65 6.28 8.73 -18.44
N PRO A 66 5.71 9.79 -17.81
CA PRO A 66 5.39 9.73 -16.37
C PRO A 66 4.38 8.65 -16.03
N ILE A 67 3.36 8.40 -16.87
CA ILE A 67 2.37 7.34 -16.62
C ILE A 67 3.06 5.96 -16.64
N LEU A 68 3.86 5.68 -17.67
CA LEU A 68 4.56 4.40 -17.78
C LEU A 68 5.52 4.18 -16.60
N LEU A 69 6.28 5.21 -16.24
CA LEU A 69 7.20 5.14 -15.11
C LEU A 69 6.45 5.05 -13.77
N PHE A 70 5.28 5.66 -13.65
CA PHE A 70 4.44 5.53 -12.48
C PHE A 70 3.89 4.11 -12.33
N ILE A 71 3.57 3.41 -13.43
CA ILE A 71 3.20 1.98 -13.36
C ILE A 71 4.36 1.14 -12.80
N VAL A 72 5.60 1.40 -13.22
CA VAL A 72 6.79 0.73 -12.66
C VAL A 72 6.95 1.03 -11.16
N PHE A 73 6.68 2.28 -10.77
CA PHE A 73 6.68 2.66 -9.36
C PHE A 73 5.56 1.95 -8.57
N ILE A 74 4.35 1.86 -9.12
CA ILE A 74 3.25 1.12 -8.49
C ILE A 74 3.65 -0.34 -8.32
N ARG A 75 4.30 -0.98 -9.32
CA ARG A 75 4.83 -2.35 -9.15
C ARG A 75 5.72 -2.49 -7.91
N TYR A 76 6.64 -1.55 -7.71
CA TYR A 76 7.48 -1.54 -6.51
C TYR A 76 6.66 -1.34 -5.23
N ALA A 77 5.66 -0.44 -5.25
CA ALA A 77 4.77 -0.22 -4.12
C ALA A 77 3.92 -1.47 -3.79
N THR A 78 3.45 -2.20 -4.80
CA THR A 78 2.71 -3.46 -4.64
C THR A 78 3.62 -4.55 -4.09
N LEU A 79 4.85 -4.69 -4.58
CA LEU A 79 5.85 -5.60 -4.00
C LEU A 79 6.10 -5.28 -2.53
N ALA A 80 6.28 -3.99 -2.19
CA ALA A 80 6.42 -3.57 -0.81
C ALA A 80 5.20 -3.94 0.04
N LEU A 81 3.99 -3.77 -0.50
CA LEU A 81 2.74 -4.18 0.16
C LEU A 81 2.66 -5.70 0.37
N GLU A 82 3.01 -6.51 -0.64
CA GLU A 82 3.03 -7.97 -0.57
C GLU A 82 4.05 -8.51 0.44
N GLU A 83 5.29 -7.98 0.40
CA GLU A 83 6.33 -8.35 1.36
C GLU A 83 5.94 -7.96 2.78
N THR A 84 5.40 -6.76 2.96
CA THR A 84 4.92 -6.31 4.28
C THR A 84 3.77 -7.19 4.78
N ALA A 85 2.83 -7.56 3.90
CA ALA A 85 1.72 -8.46 4.22
C ALA A 85 2.21 -9.85 4.65
N ARG A 86 3.31 -10.32 4.07
CA ARG A 86 3.99 -11.58 4.45
C ARG A 86 4.83 -11.48 5.72
N GLY A 87 4.91 -10.31 6.35
CA GLY A 87 5.68 -10.06 7.57
C GLY A 87 7.09 -9.50 7.35
N ASN A 88 7.51 -9.32 6.09
CA ASN A 88 8.81 -8.76 5.75
C ASN A 88 8.73 -7.23 5.74
N MET A 89 9.19 -6.61 6.83
CA MET A 89 9.16 -5.16 7.01
C MET A 89 10.30 -4.42 6.30
N ALA A 90 11.22 -5.14 5.66
CA ALA A 90 12.32 -4.57 4.90
C ALA A 90 11.87 -4.11 3.50
N PRO A 91 12.46 -3.04 2.93
CA PRO A 91 12.19 -2.67 1.55
C PRO A 91 12.65 -3.77 0.59
N PRO A 92 11.86 -4.09 -0.47
CA PRO A 92 12.30 -5.01 -1.51
C PRO A 92 13.58 -4.51 -2.20
N PRO A 93 14.54 -5.40 -2.51
CA PRO A 93 15.73 -5.00 -3.25
C PRO A 93 15.35 -4.53 -4.66
N LEU A 94 16.09 -3.55 -5.18
CA LEU A 94 15.95 -3.08 -6.56
C LEU A 94 16.55 -4.08 -7.54
N ASP A 95 15.78 -5.10 -7.88
CA ASP A 95 16.09 -6.01 -8.97
C ASP A 95 15.26 -5.67 -10.21
N LYS A 96 15.90 -5.68 -11.38
CA LYS A 96 15.22 -5.38 -12.64
C LYS A 96 14.20 -6.45 -13.00
N GLU A 97 14.50 -7.70 -12.65
CA GLU A 97 13.61 -8.82 -12.92
C GLU A 97 12.33 -8.71 -12.07
N SER A 98 12.44 -8.40 -10.78
CA SER A 98 11.25 -8.21 -9.92
C SER A 98 10.40 -7.00 -10.33
N LEU A 99 11.03 -5.91 -10.78
CA LEU A 99 10.34 -4.68 -11.19
C LEU A 99 9.61 -4.78 -12.53
N LEU A 100 10.08 -5.64 -13.44
CA LEU A 100 9.50 -5.80 -14.78
C LEU A 100 8.71 -7.11 -14.96
N SER A 101 8.84 -8.04 -14.02
CA SER A 101 8.02 -9.25 -13.98
C SER A 101 6.65 -8.96 -13.37
N ASP A 102 5.65 -9.70 -13.86
CA ASP A 102 4.30 -9.72 -13.29
C ASP A 102 3.64 -8.32 -13.22
N MET A 103 3.62 -7.64 -14.37
CA MET A 103 3.06 -6.30 -14.53
C MET A 103 1.52 -6.28 -14.60
N GLU A 104 0.86 -7.44 -14.56
CA GLU A 104 -0.60 -7.53 -14.63
C GLU A 104 -1.24 -6.88 -13.39
N LEU A 105 -0.70 -7.17 -12.20
CA LEU A 105 -1.19 -6.65 -10.92
C LEU A 105 -1.12 -5.11 -10.81
N PRO A 106 0.05 -4.44 -10.99
CA PRO A 106 0.13 -2.98 -10.90
C PRO A 106 -0.68 -2.28 -11.99
N VAL A 107 -0.83 -2.89 -13.17
CA VAL A 107 -1.69 -2.36 -14.24
C VAL A 107 -3.16 -2.40 -13.81
N MET A 108 -3.61 -3.48 -13.17
CA MET A 108 -4.96 -3.58 -12.61
C MET A 108 -5.21 -2.53 -11.50
N GLU A 109 -4.23 -2.28 -10.62
CA GLU A 109 -4.33 -1.24 -9.58
C GLU A 109 -4.42 0.17 -10.19
N VAL A 110 -3.55 0.49 -11.15
CA VAL A 110 -3.59 1.78 -11.85
C VAL A 110 -4.90 1.94 -12.61
N PHE A 111 -5.38 0.89 -13.27
CA PHE A 111 -6.67 0.89 -13.94
C PHE A 111 -7.83 1.12 -12.96
N LEU A 112 -7.82 0.45 -11.80
CA LEU A 112 -8.81 0.64 -10.74
C LEU A 112 -8.82 2.09 -10.25
N ILE A 113 -7.66 2.65 -9.92
CA ILE A 113 -7.53 4.03 -9.46
C ILE A 113 -8.05 4.99 -10.53
N PHE A 114 -7.64 4.81 -11.79
CA PHE A 114 -8.09 5.66 -12.89
C PHE A 114 -9.59 5.56 -13.14
N PHE A 115 -10.15 4.34 -13.08
CA PHE A 115 -11.58 4.10 -13.22
C PHE A 115 -12.39 4.81 -12.13
N VAL A 116 -11.98 4.68 -10.86
CA VAL A 116 -12.64 5.32 -9.72
C VAL A 116 -12.51 6.84 -9.78
N VAL A 117 -11.33 7.38 -10.12
CA VAL A 117 -11.13 8.83 -10.29
C VAL A 117 -12.02 9.37 -11.41
N THR A 118 -12.09 8.67 -12.55
CA THR A 118 -12.91 9.08 -13.70
C THR A 118 -14.40 9.14 -13.33
N ILE A 119 -14.91 8.14 -12.60
CA ILE A 119 -16.31 8.15 -12.11
C ILE A 119 -16.55 9.36 -11.20
N ASN A 120 -15.64 9.61 -10.25
CA ASN A 120 -15.75 10.76 -9.36
C ASN A 120 -15.77 12.10 -10.14
N MET A 121 -14.92 12.25 -11.16
CA MET A 121 -14.89 13.44 -12.02
C MET A 121 -16.17 13.61 -12.84
N ILE A 122 -16.69 12.53 -13.43
CA ILE A 122 -17.96 12.57 -14.18
C ILE A 122 -19.09 13.00 -13.25
N VAL A 123 -19.21 12.38 -12.08
CA VAL A 123 -20.27 12.72 -11.12
C VAL A 123 -20.13 14.17 -10.64
N GLN A 124 -18.91 14.64 -10.39
CA GLN A 124 -18.65 16.05 -10.05
C GLN A 124 -19.14 17.02 -11.13
N SER A 125 -18.97 16.66 -12.41
CA SER A 125 -19.39 17.50 -13.53
C SER A 125 -20.92 17.52 -13.76
N LEU A 126 -21.60 16.41 -13.42
CA LEU A 126 -23.03 16.22 -13.71
C LEU A 126 -23.94 16.57 -12.51
N PHE A 127 -23.45 16.43 -11.28
CA PHE A 127 -24.26 16.57 -10.07
C PHE A 127 -23.69 17.61 -9.11
N SER A 128 -24.52 18.08 -8.17
CA SER A 128 -24.11 19.04 -7.14
C SER A 128 -23.27 18.38 -6.05
N PHE A 129 -22.60 19.19 -5.23
CA PHE A 129 -21.75 18.76 -4.12
C PHE A 129 -22.40 17.70 -3.20
N PHE A 130 -23.72 17.80 -2.97
CA PHE A 130 -24.46 16.86 -2.13
C PHE A 130 -24.52 15.43 -2.67
N ALA A 131 -24.44 15.25 -3.99
CA ALA A 131 -24.38 13.92 -4.62
C ALA A 131 -22.94 13.36 -4.64
N LEU A 132 -21.92 14.22 -4.62
CA LEU A 132 -20.52 13.82 -4.64
C LEU A 132 -20.00 13.36 -3.28
N ALA A 133 -20.47 13.97 -2.19
CA ALA A 133 -20.05 13.61 -0.83
C ALA A 133 -20.20 12.10 -0.49
N PRO A 134 -21.35 11.44 -0.72
CA PRO A 134 -21.48 10.01 -0.43
C PRO A 134 -20.62 9.13 -1.35
N LEU A 135 -20.41 9.53 -2.60
CA LEU A 135 -19.54 8.80 -3.54
C LEU A 135 -18.06 8.90 -3.13
N MET A 136 -17.62 10.06 -2.69
CA MET A 136 -16.26 10.24 -2.16
C MET A 136 -16.06 9.42 -0.90
N LEU A 137 -17.03 9.42 0.02
CA LEU A 137 -16.98 8.57 1.21
C LEU A 137 -16.87 7.10 0.83
N LEU A 138 -17.68 6.64 -0.12
CA LEU A 138 -17.61 5.27 -0.64
C LEU A 138 -16.23 4.99 -1.26
N THR A 139 -15.67 5.92 -2.02
CA THR A 139 -14.36 5.79 -2.66
C THR A 139 -13.24 5.64 -1.62
N ILE A 140 -13.22 6.51 -0.62
CA ILE A 140 -12.24 6.47 0.49
C ILE A 140 -12.33 5.13 1.24
N LEU A 141 -13.53 4.59 1.37
CA LEU A 141 -13.77 3.35 2.10
C LEU A 141 -13.55 2.09 1.26
N ALA A 142 -13.81 2.13 -0.04
CA ALA A 142 -13.73 0.93 -0.90
C ALA A 142 -12.36 0.78 -1.56
N LEU A 143 -11.69 1.88 -1.91
CA LEU A 143 -10.43 1.84 -2.66
C LEU A 143 -9.29 1.10 -1.90
N PRO A 144 -9.05 1.34 -0.59
CA PRO A 144 -8.01 0.62 0.14
C PRO A 144 -8.31 -0.88 0.24
N ALA A 145 -9.56 -1.25 0.51
CA ALA A 145 -10.00 -2.65 0.52
C ALA A 145 -9.80 -3.32 -0.84
N ALA A 146 -10.13 -2.64 -1.94
CA ALA A 146 -9.95 -3.17 -3.28
C ALA A 146 -8.48 -3.37 -3.63
N ILE A 147 -7.59 -2.44 -3.27
CA ILE A 147 -6.13 -2.59 -3.45
C ILE A 147 -5.59 -3.76 -2.63
N MET A 148 -5.93 -3.83 -1.33
CA MET A 148 -5.50 -4.92 -0.45
C MET A 148 -6.02 -6.28 -0.90
N ALA A 149 -7.30 -6.36 -1.27
CA ALA A 149 -7.90 -7.57 -1.81
C ALA A 149 -7.25 -8.00 -3.13
N LEU A 150 -6.91 -7.05 -4.00
CA LEU A 150 -6.27 -7.36 -5.27
C LEU A 150 -4.86 -7.93 -5.05
N ALA A 151 -4.11 -7.44 -4.07
CA ALA A 151 -2.82 -7.99 -3.69
C ALA A 151 -2.90 -9.43 -3.16
N ILE A 152 -4.01 -9.80 -2.50
CA ILE A 152 -4.22 -11.15 -1.95
C ILE A 152 -4.77 -12.09 -3.03
N GLU A 153 -5.87 -11.72 -3.67
CA GLU A 153 -6.63 -12.59 -4.58
C GLU A 153 -6.07 -12.61 -6.00
N ARG A 154 -5.32 -11.57 -6.39
CA ARG A 154 -4.79 -11.38 -7.75
C ARG A 154 -5.85 -11.49 -8.84
N SER A 155 -7.09 -11.09 -8.53
CA SER A 155 -8.25 -11.20 -9.42
C SER A 155 -9.07 -9.92 -9.43
N PHE A 156 -9.08 -9.24 -10.59
CA PHE A 156 -9.88 -8.03 -10.79
C PHE A 156 -11.40 -8.30 -10.73
N VAL A 157 -11.84 -9.48 -11.14
CA VAL A 157 -13.28 -9.81 -11.12
C VAL A 157 -13.79 -9.98 -9.68
N GLN A 158 -12.95 -10.52 -8.80
CA GLN A 158 -13.31 -10.73 -7.40
C GLN A 158 -13.51 -9.39 -6.67
N ILE A 159 -12.65 -8.39 -6.91
CA ILE A 159 -12.76 -7.08 -6.27
C ILE A 159 -13.96 -6.26 -6.77
N LEU A 160 -14.52 -6.58 -7.95
CA LEU A 160 -15.77 -5.96 -8.43
C LEU A 160 -17.00 -6.50 -7.70
N ASN A 161 -16.89 -7.60 -6.95
CA ASN A 161 -17.99 -8.11 -6.15
C ASN A 161 -18.13 -7.29 -4.85
N PRO A 162 -19.19 -6.47 -4.69
CA PRO A 162 -19.36 -5.63 -3.50
C PRO A 162 -19.56 -6.46 -2.23
N ALA A 163 -20.13 -7.66 -2.33
CA ALA A 163 -20.31 -8.54 -1.18
C ALA A 163 -18.98 -9.10 -0.68
N TYR A 164 -18.01 -9.31 -1.57
CA TYR A 164 -16.66 -9.72 -1.20
C TYR A 164 -15.94 -8.58 -0.47
N LEU A 165 -15.91 -7.37 -1.04
CA LEU A 165 -15.28 -6.21 -0.39
C LEU A 165 -15.93 -5.88 0.95
N TRP A 166 -17.25 -6.01 1.05
CA TRP A 166 -17.96 -5.81 2.31
C TRP A 166 -17.51 -6.81 3.39
N GLN A 167 -17.42 -8.10 3.05
CA GLN A 167 -16.91 -9.12 3.97
C GLN A 167 -15.44 -8.88 4.33
N PHE A 168 -14.62 -8.46 3.37
CA PHE A 168 -13.22 -8.10 3.60
C PHE A 168 -13.09 -6.98 4.65
N ILE A 169 -13.87 -5.91 4.50
CA ILE A 169 -13.91 -4.80 5.46
C ILE A 169 -14.40 -5.28 6.84
N GLN A 170 -15.43 -6.13 6.87
CA GLN A 170 -15.96 -6.66 8.12
C GLN A 170 -14.97 -7.54 8.90
N ARG A 171 -14.10 -8.29 8.20
CA ARG A 171 -13.05 -9.12 8.83
C ARG A 171 -12.04 -8.27 9.60
N ILE A 172 -11.65 -7.12 9.06
CA ILE A 172 -10.76 -6.17 9.75
C ILE A 172 -11.51 -5.39 10.86
N GLY A 173 -12.80 -5.10 10.63
CA GLY A 173 -13.69 -4.47 11.59
C GLY A 173 -13.43 -2.97 11.78
N VAL A 174 -13.61 -2.46 13.01
CA VAL A 174 -13.52 -1.01 13.31
C VAL A 174 -12.16 -0.40 12.97
N HIS A 175 -11.10 -1.21 13.04
CA HIS A 175 -9.73 -0.78 12.73
C HIS A 175 -9.55 -0.42 11.26
N TYR A 176 -10.43 -0.92 10.37
CA TYR A 176 -10.47 -0.50 8.98
C TYR A 176 -10.89 0.98 8.84
N LEU A 177 -11.84 1.45 9.64
CA LEU A 177 -12.21 2.87 9.64
C LEU A 177 -11.05 3.76 10.09
N LEU A 178 -10.26 3.27 11.06
CA LEU A 178 -9.07 3.95 11.51
C LEU A 178 -8.00 3.99 10.40
N LEU A 179 -7.79 2.88 9.68
CA LEU A 179 -6.92 2.82 8.50
C LEU A 179 -7.36 3.87 7.47
N CYS A 180 -8.64 3.88 7.11
CA CYS A 180 -9.20 4.85 6.16
C CYS A 180 -9.02 6.30 6.61
N ALA A 181 -9.17 6.59 7.92
CA ALA A 181 -8.92 7.92 8.46
C ALA A 181 -7.45 8.34 8.28
N PHE A 182 -6.49 7.45 8.54
CA PHE A 182 -5.08 7.72 8.31
C PHE A 182 -4.75 7.87 6.81
N LEU A 183 -5.30 7.03 5.95
CA LEU A 183 -5.13 7.16 4.49
C LEU A 183 -5.71 8.47 3.96
N LEU A 184 -6.88 8.88 4.48
CA LEU A 184 -7.47 10.19 4.15
C LEU A 184 -6.57 11.34 4.59
N LEU A 185 -6.01 11.29 5.81
CA LEU A 185 -5.05 12.30 6.27
C LEU A 185 -3.81 12.35 5.39
N LEU A 186 -3.29 11.20 4.93
CA LEU A 186 -2.17 11.13 4.00
C LEU A 186 -2.53 11.74 2.63
N ILE A 187 -3.73 11.50 2.11
CA ILE A 187 -4.21 12.10 0.85
C ILE A 187 -4.33 13.63 0.99
N ILE A 188 -4.91 14.12 2.09
CA ILE A 188 -5.04 15.56 2.37
C ILE A 188 -3.64 16.19 2.51
N ALA A 189 -2.72 15.53 3.22
CA ALA A 189 -1.35 15.99 3.39
C ALA A 189 -0.63 16.07 2.04
N LEU A 190 -0.75 15.04 1.19
CA LEU A 190 -0.20 15.04 -0.17
C LEU A 190 -0.77 16.20 -1.00
N SER A 191 -2.10 16.32 -1.06
CA SER A 191 -2.78 17.36 -1.84
C SER A 191 -2.38 18.77 -1.38
N THR A 192 -2.34 19.00 -0.07
CA THR A 192 -1.92 20.28 0.51
C THR A 192 -0.45 20.58 0.22
N THR A 193 0.43 19.58 0.35
CA THR A 193 1.86 19.73 0.08
C THR A 193 2.11 20.08 -1.38
N VAL A 194 1.45 19.37 -2.31
CA VAL A 194 1.55 19.63 -3.75
C VAL A 194 1.00 21.02 -4.10
N GLY A 195 -0.17 21.39 -3.54
CA GLY A 195 -0.77 22.71 -3.76
C GLY A 195 0.11 23.86 -3.26
N LEU A 196 0.75 23.68 -2.11
CA LEU A 196 1.70 24.67 -1.57
C LEU A 196 2.97 24.76 -2.43
N LEU A 197 3.50 23.62 -2.88
CA LEU A 197 4.68 23.57 -3.75
C LEU A 197 4.47 24.36 -5.03
N GLY A 198 3.30 24.25 -5.65
CA GLY A 198 2.97 24.98 -6.87
C GLY A 198 2.97 26.50 -6.70
N ALA A 199 2.82 27.02 -5.48
CA ALA A 199 2.87 28.45 -5.22
C ALA A 199 4.30 29.01 -5.07
N PHE A 200 5.28 28.19 -4.67
CA PHE A 200 6.63 28.64 -4.29
C PHE A 200 7.75 28.07 -5.16
N THR A 201 7.47 27.12 -6.04
CA THR A 201 8.49 26.39 -6.80
C THR A 201 8.53 26.83 -8.26
N PRO A 202 9.72 27.01 -8.86
CA PRO A 202 9.85 27.22 -10.30
C PRO A 202 9.30 26.06 -11.15
N ASP A 203 8.73 26.39 -12.31
CA ASP A 203 8.07 25.43 -13.22
C ASP A 203 8.97 24.25 -13.64
N TYR A 204 10.28 24.44 -13.78
CA TYR A 204 11.19 23.36 -14.17
C TYR A 204 11.41 22.31 -13.07
N LEU A 205 11.17 22.67 -11.80
CA LEU A 205 11.40 21.79 -10.66
C LEU A 205 10.09 21.17 -10.12
N ILE A 206 8.94 21.76 -10.49
CA ILE A 206 7.64 21.35 -9.96
C ILE A 206 7.32 19.88 -10.27
N THR A 207 7.53 19.44 -11.51
CA THR A 207 7.22 18.06 -11.94
C THR A 207 8.05 17.06 -11.15
N PHE A 208 9.36 17.31 -11.01
CA PHE A 208 10.27 16.46 -10.24
C PHE A 208 9.82 16.35 -8.77
N LEU A 209 9.54 17.47 -8.12
CA LEU A 209 9.16 17.46 -6.70
C LEU A 209 7.78 16.83 -6.48
N VAL A 210 6.80 17.17 -7.34
CA VAL A 210 5.44 16.61 -7.26
C VAL A 210 5.49 15.10 -7.47
N SER A 211 6.24 14.60 -8.46
CA SER A 211 6.41 13.16 -8.66
C SER A 211 7.05 12.49 -7.44
N THR A 212 8.15 13.05 -6.92
CA THR A 212 8.86 12.48 -5.77
C THR A 212 7.99 12.44 -4.52
N ILE A 213 7.29 13.53 -4.21
CA ILE A 213 6.39 13.62 -3.05
C ILE A 213 5.19 12.69 -3.21
N THR A 214 4.61 12.61 -4.41
CA THR A 214 3.50 11.69 -4.69
C THR A 214 3.92 10.25 -4.45
N MET A 215 5.06 9.84 -5.00
CA MET A 215 5.61 8.50 -4.80
C MET A 215 5.88 8.21 -3.32
N TYR A 216 6.44 9.17 -2.59
CA TYR A 216 6.66 9.03 -1.14
C TYR A 216 5.35 8.70 -0.41
N PHE A 217 4.30 9.51 -0.58
CA PHE A 217 3.02 9.30 0.10
C PHE A 217 2.34 8.00 -0.33
N VAL A 218 2.38 7.65 -1.62
CA VAL A 218 1.83 6.39 -2.12
C VAL A 218 2.55 5.19 -1.49
N LEU A 219 3.88 5.21 -1.38
CA LEU A 219 4.61 4.11 -0.76
C LEU A 219 4.29 3.96 0.73
N VAL A 220 4.10 5.07 1.47
CA VAL A 220 3.60 5.03 2.86
C VAL A 220 2.23 4.36 2.93
N MET A 221 1.30 4.72 2.05
CA MET A 221 -0.05 4.14 2.03
C MET A 221 0.00 2.63 1.75
N PHE A 222 0.78 2.20 0.75
CA PHE A 222 0.92 0.79 0.39
C PHE A 222 1.57 -0.03 1.51
N HIS A 223 2.63 0.49 2.12
CA HIS A 223 3.27 -0.18 3.25
C HIS A 223 2.33 -0.26 4.47
N MET A 224 1.53 0.78 4.75
CA MET A 224 0.53 0.75 5.83
C MET A 224 -0.60 -0.26 5.54
N MET A 225 -1.06 -0.35 4.29
CA MET A 225 -2.04 -1.35 3.87
C MET A 225 -1.49 -2.79 3.99
N GLY A 226 -0.26 -3.03 3.54
CA GLY A 226 0.42 -4.32 3.72
C GLY A 226 0.57 -4.69 5.19
N TYR A 227 0.90 -3.73 6.05
CA TYR A 227 0.98 -3.97 7.49
C TYR A 227 -0.38 -4.34 8.11
N VAL A 228 -1.48 -3.76 7.63
CA VAL A 228 -2.83 -4.16 8.09
C VAL A 228 -3.15 -5.58 7.64
N ILE A 229 -2.80 -5.97 6.41
CA ILE A 229 -2.95 -7.37 5.98
C ILE A 229 -2.16 -8.29 6.91
N TYR A 230 -0.90 -7.94 7.22
CA TYR A 230 -0.08 -8.69 8.16
C TYR A 230 -0.69 -8.76 9.57
N GLN A 231 -1.23 -7.66 10.09
CA GLN A 231 -1.84 -7.64 11.42
C GLN A 231 -3.11 -8.52 11.52
N TYR A 232 -3.91 -8.55 10.45
CA TYR A 232 -5.19 -9.29 10.37
C TYR A 232 -5.10 -10.55 9.50
N HIS A 233 -3.89 -11.11 9.31
CA HIS A 233 -3.67 -12.21 8.36
C HIS A 233 -4.49 -13.47 8.70
N GLU A 234 -4.66 -13.79 9.99
CA GLU A 234 -5.47 -14.93 10.44
C GLU A 234 -6.96 -14.73 10.08
N ASP A 235 -7.50 -13.53 10.29
CA ASP A 235 -8.90 -13.18 9.98
C ASP A 235 -9.14 -13.11 8.46
N LEU A 236 -8.13 -12.70 7.70
CA LEU A 236 -8.16 -12.63 6.24
C LEU A 236 -7.86 -13.98 5.56
N GLN A 237 -7.47 -15.01 6.32
CA GLN A 237 -7.01 -16.31 5.82
C GLN A 237 -5.82 -16.18 4.86
N PHE A 238 -4.93 -15.23 5.15
CA PHE A 238 -3.72 -14.96 4.39
C PHE A 238 -2.51 -15.63 5.04
N GLU A 239 -1.75 -16.41 4.27
CA GLU A 239 -0.55 -17.08 4.76
C GLU A 239 0.62 -16.08 4.87
N VAL A 240 1.14 -15.94 6.09
CA VAL A 240 2.35 -15.16 6.39
C VAL A 240 3.55 -16.08 6.29
N ALA A 241 4.72 -15.56 5.85
CA ALA A 241 5.93 -16.36 5.87
C ALA A 241 6.27 -16.71 7.34
N ASP A 242 6.36 -18.01 7.65
CA ASP A 242 6.57 -18.50 9.02
C ASP A 242 7.87 -17.93 9.62
N VAL A 243 7.72 -16.91 10.49
CA VAL A 243 8.82 -16.32 11.28
C VAL A 243 9.46 -17.37 12.22
N HIS A 244 8.80 -18.51 12.43
CA HIS A 244 9.31 -19.63 13.22
C HIS A 244 10.34 -20.52 12.49
N ALA A 245 10.31 -20.59 11.16
CA ALA A 245 11.23 -21.45 10.41
C ALA A 245 12.69 -20.97 10.46
N GLU A 246 12.93 -19.66 10.46
CA GLU A 246 14.30 -19.12 10.56
C GLU A 246 14.91 -19.33 11.95
N ASN A 247 14.10 -19.26 13.01
CA ASN A 247 14.59 -19.46 14.38
C ASN A 247 14.86 -20.94 14.70
N GLU A 248 14.09 -21.87 14.13
CA GLU A 248 14.34 -23.31 14.27
C GLU A 248 15.56 -23.77 13.45
N VAL A 249 15.76 -23.21 12.25
CA VAL A 249 16.97 -23.47 11.43
C VAL A 249 18.21 -22.83 12.04
N ALA A 250 18.11 -21.63 12.63
CA ALA A 250 19.20 -20.99 13.37
C ALA A 250 19.55 -21.72 14.68
N ALA A 251 18.56 -22.23 15.40
CA ALA A 251 18.78 -23.06 16.59
C ALA A 251 19.36 -24.45 16.24
N ALA A 252 19.01 -25.01 15.08
CA ALA A 252 19.58 -26.27 14.58
C ALA A 252 21.04 -26.14 14.09
N HIS A 253 21.47 -24.94 13.67
CA HIS A 253 22.84 -24.65 13.21
C HIS A 253 23.75 -24.04 14.29
N ALA A 254 23.25 -23.84 15.52
CA ALA A 254 24.11 -23.41 16.63
C ALA A 254 25.08 -24.56 17.01
N PRO A 255 26.41 -24.33 17.02
CA PRO A 255 27.34 -25.34 17.50
C PRO A 255 27.04 -25.65 18.97
N ARG A 256 26.75 -26.91 19.26
CA ARG A 256 26.54 -27.37 20.64
C ARG A 256 27.84 -27.19 21.44
N PRO A 257 27.79 -26.66 22.68
CA PRO A 257 28.96 -26.59 23.55
C PRO A 257 29.47 -27.96 23.98
#